data_AF-A0A8S3BR49-F1
#
_entry.id   AF-A0A8S3BR49-F1
#
_cell.length_a   1.000
_cell.length_b   1.000
_cell.length_c   1.000
_cell.angle_alpha   90.00
_cell.angle_beta   90.00
_cell.angle_gamma   90.00
#
_symmetry.space_group_name_H-M   'P 1'
#
loop_
_entity.id
_entity.type
_entity.pdbx_description
1 polymer ?
#
loop_
_entity_poly.entity_id
_entity_poly.type
_entity_poly.pdbx_seq_one_letter_code
_entity_poly.pdbx_strand_id
1 'polypeptide(L)'
;SSIETGQYQGVFMRMYDLTPDSFMPAGVLTIRQNGTLLGQANLPDIPSNYTQTISLGQNNDIRYVVNGNMTSSILSNNIVTTRTFYLIISITNYQDKVIQAKLQLYGAIQTILNSSTCQSAMINGNYLVIVANLASGQKQQCTAKVTLKYT
;
A
#
# COMPACT_ATOMS: atom_id res chain seq x y z
N SER A 1 -18.51 -15.09 21.51
CA SER A 1 -17.99 -14.61 20.21
C SER A 1 -16.47 -14.70 20.25
N SER A 2 -15.86 -15.51 19.39
CA SER A 2 -14.40 -15.55 19.28
C SER A 2 -13.92 -14.23 18.66
N ILE A 3 -13.01 -13.53 19.35
CA ILE A 3 -12.31 -12.39 18.78
C ILE A 3 -11.24 -12.98 17.87
N GLU A 4 -11.43 -12.89 16.56
CA GLU A 4 -10.39 -13.25 15.60
C GLU A 4 -9.41 -12.08 15.51
N THR A 5 -8.16 -12.31 15.92
CA THR A 5 -7.05 -11.39 15.73
C THR A 5 -6.11 -11.95 14.68
N GLY A 6 -5.58 -11.06 13.84
CA GLY A 6 -4.63 -11.41 12.79
C GLY A 6 -3.51 -10.39 12.73
N GLN A 7 -2.28 -10.87 12.56
CA GLN A 7 -1.14 -10.01 12.29
C GLN A 7 -0.55 -10.38 10.93
N TYR A 8 -0.32 -9.38 10.11
CA TYR A 8 0.35 -9.52 8.83
C TYR A 8 1.47 -8.49 8.73
N GLN A 9 2.63 -8.90 8.22
CA GLN A 9 3.79 -8.03 8.12
C GLN A 9 4.54 -8.28 6.80
N GLY A 10 5.22 -7.25 6.32
CA GLY A 10 6.00 -7.36 5.10
C GLY A 10 6.82 -6.11 4.80
N VAL A 11 7.40 -6.13 3.61
CA VAL A 11 8.16 -5.00 3.03
C VAL A 11 7.39 -4.45 1.84
N PHE A 12 7.55 -3.16 1.57
CA PHE A 12 6.95 -2.56 0.38
C PHE A 12 7.74 -2.94 -0.87
N MET A 13 7.10 -2.75 -2.04
CA MET A 13 7.81 -2.73 -3.30
C MET A 13 8.34 -1.32 -3.58
N ARG A 14 9.54 -1.23 -4.16
CA ARG A 14 10.11 0.01 -4.65
C ARG A 14 9.52 0.31 -6.02
N MET A 15 8.80 1.41 -6.09
CA MET A 15 8.10 1.86 -7.30
C MET A 15 8.57 3.26 -7.67
N TYR A 16 8.71 3.52 -8.97
CA TYR A 16 9.01 4.83 -9.54
C TYR A 16 8.04 5.13 -10.66
N ASP A 17 7.57 6.37 -10.75
CA ASP A 17 6.81 6.84 -11.89
C ASP A 17 7.74 7.61 -12.82
N LEU A 18 7.74 7.23 -14.10
CA LEU A 18 8.50 7.88 -15.16
C LEU A 18 7.53 8.49 -16.15
N THR A 19 7.60 9.81 -16.32
CA THR A 19 6.85 10.54 -17.35
C THR A 19 7.87 11.28 -18.22
N PRO A 20 8.14 10.81 -19.45
CA PRO A 20 9.11 11.46 -20.31
C PRO A 20 8.46 12.65 -21.04
N ASP A 21 9.21 13.75 -21.18
CA ASP A 21 8.76 14.96 -21.89
C ASP A 21 8.68 14.74 -23.42
N SER A 22 9.37 13.72 -23.92
CA SER A 22 9.42 13.32 -25.34
C SER A 22 9.30 11.81 -25.48
N PHE A 23 9.14 11.30 -26.70
CA PHE A 23 9.15 9.86 -26.94
C PHE A 23 10.45 9.23 -26.43
N MET A 24 10.33 8.20 -25.61
CA MET A 24 11.46 7.45 -25.08
C MET A 24 11.44 6.03 -25.65
N PRO A 25 12.49 5.61 -26.37
CA PRO A 25 12.55 4.27 -26.94
C PRO A 25 12.71 3.20 -25.85
N ALA A 26 12.28 1.98 -26.18
CA ALA A 26 12.46 0.80 -25.36
C ALA A 26 13.95 0.57 -25.03
N GLY A 27 14.22 0.11 -23.81
CA GLY A 27 15.59 -0.12 -23.37
C GLY A 27 15.71 -0.41 -21.89
N VAL A 28 16.96 -0.57 -21.43
CA VAL A 28 17.26 -0.81 -20.02
C VAL A 28 17.48 0.52 -19.30
N LEU A 29 16.61 0.84 -18.37
CA LEU A 29 16.80 1.98 -17.46
C LEU A 29 17.55 1.52 -16.22
N THR A 30 18.68 2.16 -15.92
CA THR A 30 19.40 1.97 -14.67
C THR A 30 19.01 3.05 -13.67
N ILE A 31 18.48 2.65 -12.52
CA ILE A 31 18.03 3.59 -11.48
C ILE A 31 19.08 3.63 -10.36
N ARG A 32 19.59 4.83 -10.11
CA ARG A 32 20.54 5.13 -9.03
C ARG A 32 19.95 6.18 -8.10
N GLN A 33 20.35 6.11 -6.83
CA GLN A 33 20.04 7.14 -5.84
C GLN A 33 21.29 7.43 -5.03
N ASN A 34 21.67 8.71 -4.94
CA ASN A 34 22.88 9.15 -4.23
C ASN A 34 24.13 8.34 -4.64
N GLY A 35 24.29 8.10 -5.95
CA GLY A 35 25.38 7.29 -6.51
C GLY A 35 25.22 5.77 -6.37
N THR A 36 24.34 5.29 -5.50
CA THR A 36 24.09 3.86 -5.25
C THR A 36 23.15 3.29 -6.30
N LEU A 37 23.51 2.13 -6.87
CA LEU A 37 22.65 1.38 -7.77
C LEU A 37 21.47 0.78 -7.01
N LEU A 38 20.25 1.12 -7.41
CA LEU A 38 19.03 0.58 -6.81
C LEU A 38 18.42 -0.55 -7.62
N GLY A 39 18.67 -0.59 -8.92
CA GLY A 39 18.18 -1.63 -9.81
C GLY A 39 18.18 -1.22 -11.27
N GLN A 40 17.70 -2.14 -12.10
CA GLN A 40 17.50 -1.94 -13.53
C GLN A 40 16.10 -2.42 -13.91
N ALA A 41 15.50 -1.76 -14.90
CA ALA A 41 14.21 -2.13 -15.44
C ALA A 41 14.25 -2.11 -16.97
N ASN A 42 13.66 -3.12 -17.60
CA ASN A 42 13.41 -3.12 -19.04
C ASN A 42 12.14 -2.32 -19.30
N LEU A 43 12.25 -1.29 -20.12
CA LEU A 43 11.15 -0.41 -20.48
C LEU A 43 10.69 -0.69 -21.90
N PRO A 44 9.37 -0.65 -22.16
CA PRO A 44 8.83 -0.58 -23.51
C PRO A 44 9.05 0.82 -24.10
N ASP A 45 8.65 1.02 -25.35
CA ASP A 45 8.53 2.36 -25.92
C ASP A 45 7.49 3.17 -25.12
N ILE A 46 7.87 4.38 -24.71
CA ILE A 46 7.04 5.25 -23.85
C ILE A 46 6.74 6.54 -24.62
N PRO A 47 5.46 6.83 -24.94
CA PRO A 47 5.07 8.10 -25.53
C PRO A 47 5.38 9.30 -24.63
N SER A 48 5.54 10.48 -25.23
CA SER A 48 5.64 11.74 -24.48
C SER A 48 4.41 11.95 -23.59
N ASN A 49 4.62 12.44 -22.37
CA ASN A 49 3.59 12.71 -21.37
C ASN A 49 2.79 11.48 -20.89
N TYR A 50 3.25 10.27 -21.19
CA TYR A 50 2.68 9.04 -20.65
C TYR A 50 3.45 8.60 -19.40
N THR A 51 2.74 8.42 -18.27
CA THR A 51 3.35 7.93 -17.04
C THR A 51 3.45 6.41 -17.04
N GLN A 52 4.67 5.89 -17.03
CA GLN A 52 4.97 4.49 -16.81
C GLN A 52 5.43 4.26 -15.37
N THR A 53 4.74 3.36 -14.66
CA THR A 53 5.19 2.90 -13.34
C THR A 53 6.20 1.76 -13.50
N ILE A 54 7.32 1.88 -12.79
CA ILE A 54 8.46 0.97 -12.82
C ILE A 54 8.63 0.34 -11.45
N SER A 55 8.69 -0.98 -11.39
CA SER A 55 8.96 -1.73 -10.16
C SER A 55 10.41 -2.22 -10.12
N LEU A 56 11.10 -1.98 -9.00
CA LEU A 56 12.43 -2.52 -8.73
C LEU A 56 12.43 -3.65 -7.68
N GLY A 57 11.27 -4.26 -7.44
CA GLY A 57 11.12 -5.34 -6.46
C GLY A 57 11.02 -4.84 -5.01
N GLN A 58 11.44 -5.66 -4.06
CA GLN A 58 11.25 -5.40 -2.63
C GLN A 58 12.14 -4.26 -2.10
N ASN A 59 11.60 -3.46 -1.18
CA ASN A 59 12.27 -2.39 -0.47
C ASN A 59 12.36 -2.72 1.03
N ASN A 60 13.46 -3.36 1.44
CA ASN A 60 13.64 -3.85 2.81
C ASN A 60 13.69 -2.74 3.89
N ASP A 61 13.92 -1.50 3.45
CA ASP A 61 13.97 -0.32 4.32
C ASP A 61 12.59 0.25 4.63
N ILE A 62 11.54 -0.19 3.92
CA ILE A 62 10.17 0.25 4.19
C ILE A 62 9.35 -0.96 4.58
N ARG A 63 8.95 -1.01 5.85
CA ARG A 63 8.24 -2.14 6.43
C ARG A 63 6.83 -1.75 6.83
N TYR A 64 5.93 -2.71 6.81
CA TYR A 64 4.60 -2.55 7.40
C TYR A 64 4.24 -3.71 8.31
N VAL A 65 3.37 -3.40 9.27
CA VAL A 65 2.66 -4.35 10.12
C VAL A 65 1.19 -3.94 10.16
N VAL A 66 0.30 -4.88 9.88
CA VAL A 66 -1.15 -4.74 9.96
C VAL A 66 -1.62 -5.66 11.07
N ASN A 67 -2.19 -5.10 12.13
CA ASN A 67 -2.88 -5.84 13.17
C ASN A 67 -4.38 -5.65 12.98
N GLY A 68 -5.11 -6.73 12.73
CA GLY A 68 -6.56 -6.72 12.59
C GLY A 68 -7.23 -7.36 13.78
N ASN A 69 -8.23 -6.70 14.33
CA ASN A 69 -9.11 -7.25 15.35
C ASN A 69 -10.54 -7.29 14.81
N MET A 70 -11.16 -8.46 14.78
CA MET A 70 -12.57 -8.56 14.41
C MET A 70 -13.42 -7.88 15.50
N THR A 71 -14.25 -6.93 15.06
CA THR A 71 -15.13 -6.14 15.93
C THR A 71 -16.60 -6.53 15.80
N SER A 72 -16.99 -7.13 14.67
CA SER A 72 -18.36 -7.61 14.43
C SER A 72 -18.37 -8.74 13.41
N SER A 73 -19.34 -9.64 13.53
CA SER A 73 -19.67 -10.67 12.55
C SER A 73 -21.18 -10.83 12.48
N ILE A 74 -21.75 -10.76 11.28
CA ILE A 74 -23.17 -10.95 11.02
C ILE A 74 -23.36 -12.29 10.33
N LEU A 75 -24.33 -13.06 10.82
CA LEU A 75 -24.74 -14.32 10.23
C LEU A 75 -26.12 -14.16 9.57
N SER A 76 -26.32 -14.84 8.46
CA SER A 76 -27.63 -15.08 7.84
C SER A 76 -27.74 -16.58 7.57
N ASN A 77 -28.79 -17.23 8.06
CA ASN A 77 -28.99 -18.68 7.93
C ASN A 77 -27.76 -19.50 8.39
N ASN A 78 -27.14 -19.11 9.52
CA ASN A 78 -25.89 -19.70 10.04
C ASN A 78 -24.65 -19.58 9.14
N ILE A 79 -24.71 -18.80 8.07
CA ILE A 79 -23.57 -18.48 7.21
C ILE A 79 -23.09 -17.06 7.54
N VAL A 80 -21.77 -16.86 7.67
CA VAL A 80 -21.20 -15.52 7.87
C VAL A 80 -21.36 -14.71 6.60
N THR A 81 -22.14 -13.63 6.66
CA THR A 81 -22.37 -12.74 5.52
C THR A 81 -21.56 -11.45 5.60
N THR A 82 -21.20 -11.03 6.81
CA THR A 82 -20.41 -9.80 7.02
C THR A 82 -19.43 -9.97 8.16
N ARG A 83 -18.20 -9.48 8.01
CA ARG A 83 -17.24 -9.31 9.10
C ARG A 83 -16.67 -7.90 9.08
N THR A 84 -16.53 -7.30 10.26
CA THR A 84 -15.94 -5.97 10.40
C THR A 84 -14.71 -6.04 11.26
N PHE A 85 -13.60 -5.49 10.76
CA PHE A 85 -12.30 -5.47 11.41
C PHE A 85 -11.91 -4.04 11.76
N TYR A 86 -11.27 -3.88 12.91
CA TYR A 86 -10.48 -2.69 13.23
C TYR A 86 -9.01 -3.00 12.99
N LEU A 87 -8.41 -2.27 12.05
CA LEU A 87 -7.04 -2.44 11.62
C LEU A 87 -6.17 -1.35 12.25
N ILE A 88 -5.05 -1.75 12.82
CA ILE A 88 -3.95 -0.90 13.23
C ILE A 88 -2.79 -1.17 12.29
N ILE A 89 -2.43 -0.17 11.49
CA ILE A 89 -1.45 -0.29 10.43
C ILE A 89 -0.26 0.57 10.82
N SER A 90 0.91 -0.04 10.95
CA SER A 90 2.18 0.64 11.20
C SER A 90 3.03 0.55 9.96
N ILE A 91 3.51 1.68 9.45
CA ILE A 91 4.47 1.76 8.36
C ILE A 91 5.73 2.40 8.94
N THR A 92 6.89 1.83 8.67
CA THR A 92 8.19 2.34 9.14
C THR A 92 9.10 2.59 7.96
N ASN A 93 9.68 3.78 7.91
CA ASN A 93 10.68 4.20 6.93
C ASN A 93 12.07 4.22 7.58
N TYR A 94 12.95 3.31 7.17
CA TYR A 94 14.35 3.27 7.57
C TYR A 94 15.27 3.98 6.57
N GLN A 95 14.72 4.56 5.49
CA GLN A 95 15.50 5.34 4.53
C GLN A 95 15.80 6.73 5.07
N ASP A 96 16.85 7.32 4.51
CA ASP A 96 17.34 8.68 4.79
C ASP A 96 16.53 9.78 4.10
N LYS A 97 15.37 9.46 3.52
CA LYS A 97 14.54 10.38 2.73
C LYS A 97 13.05 10.26 3.03
N VAL A 98 12.31 11.28 2.59
CA VAL A 98 10.84 11.24 2.59
C VAL A 98 10.35 10.26 1.52
N ILE A 99 9.40 9.39 1.89
CA ILE A 99 8.79 8.44 0.97
C ILE A 99 7.27 8.46 1.10
N GLN A 100 6.59 8.21 -0.02
CA GLN A 100 5.15 7.94 -0.04
C GLN A 100 4.93 6.43 -0.10
N ALA A 101 4.33 5.86 0.94
CA ALA A 101 3.95 4.46 0.99
C ALA A 101 2.47 4.30 0.64
N LYS A 102 2.15 3.36 -0.26
CA LYS A 102 0.78 3.02 -0.65
C LYS A 102 0.49 1.55 -0.30
N LEU A 103 -0.38 1.32 0.68
CA LEU A 103 -0.83 -0.02 1.07
C LEU A 103 -2.23 -0.27 0.53
N GLN A 104 -2.40 -1.34 -0.25
CA GLN A 104 -3.69 -1.75 -0.81
C GLN A 104 -4.22 -2.99 -0.09
N LEU A 105 -5.41 -2.87 0.47
CA LEU A 105 -6.13 -3.96 1.13
C LEU A 105 -7.27 -4.42 0.23
N TYR A 106 -7.33 -5.74 0.01
CA TYR A 106 -8.25 -6.39 -0.92
C TYR A 106 -9.51 -6.88 -0.20
N GLY A 107 -10.67 -6.78 -0.85
CA GLY A 107 -11.95 -7.31 -0.37
C GLY A 107 -12.74 -6.38 0.56
N ALA A 108 -12.22 -5.19 0.83
CA ALA A 108 -12.90 -4.17 1.63
C ALA A 108 -14.05 -3.55 0.83
N ILE A 109 -15.27 -3.56 1.38
CA ILE A 109 -16.45 -2.93 0.74
C ILE A 109 -16.88 -1.62 1.42
N GLN A 110 -16.40 -1.36 2.64
CA GLN A 110 -16.62 -0.10 3.34
C GLN A 110 -15.44 0.17 4.28
N THR A 111 -14.96 1.42 4.26
CA THR A 111 -13.87 1.85 5.15
C THR A 111 -14.21 3.16 5.85
N ILE A 112 -13.89 3.23 7.15
CA ILE A 112 -13.72 4.50 7.87
C ILE A 112 -12.26 4.57 8.32
N LEU A 113 -11.51 5.54 7.80
CA LEU A 113 -10.15 5.82 8.26
C LEU A 113 -10.22 6.88 9.36
N ASN A 114 -9.70 6.53 10.54
CA ASN A 114 -9.56 7.47 11.65
C ASN A 114 -8.08 7.79 11.83
N SER A 115 -7.53 8.60 10.91
CA SER A 115 -6.13 9.04 10.98
C SER A 115 -5.98 10.42 10.36
N SER A 116 -5.36 11.35 11.10
CA SER A 116 -5.03 12.70 10.61
C SER A 116 -3.76 12.73 9.76
N THR A 117 -2.97 11.66 9.78
CA THR A 117 -1.63 11.55 9.19
C THR A 117 -1.57 10.57 8.02
N CYS A 118 -2.65 9.81 7.79
CA CYS A 118 -2.78 8.91 6.66
C CYS A 118 -4.00 9.32 5.84
N GLN A 119 -3.88 9.21 4.52
CA GLN A 119 -5.00 9.42 3.60
C GLN A 119 -5.52 8.06 3.16
N SER A 120 -6.81 7.95 2.91
CA SER A 120 -7.38 6.74 2.31
C SER A 120 -8.33 7.05 1.18
N ALA A 121 -8.32 6.18 0.18
CA ALA A 121 -9.32 6.17 -0.89
C ALA A 121 -9.85 4.74 -1.09
N MET A 122 -11.15 4.64 -1.39
CA MET A 122 -11.73 3.41 -1.91
C MET A 122 -11.60 3.43 -3.44
N ILE A 123 -10.99 2.40 -4.02
CA ILE A 123 -10.88 2.25 -5.48
C ILE A 123 -11.77 1.08 -5.92
N ASN A 124 -12.63 1.33 -6.92
CA ASN A 124 -13.53 0.34 -7.51
C ASN A 124 -14.40 -0.43 -6.49
N GLY A 125 -14.68 0.18 -5.33
CA GLY A 125 -15.54 -0.40 -4.28
C GLY A 125 -14.95 -1.59 -3.50
N ASN A 126 -13.78 -2.09 -3.88
CA ASN A 126 -13.21 -3.35 -3.34
C ASN A 126 -11.78 -3.20 -2.78
N TYR A 127 -11.16 -2.05 -2.98
CA TYR A 127 -9.80 -1.77 -2.53
C TYR A 127 -9.78 -0.58 -1.61
N LEU A 128 -9.19 -0.77 -0.43
CA LEU A 128 -8.79 0.34 0.42
C LEU A 128 -7.31 0.64 0.14
N VAL A 129 -7.02 1.84 -0.35
CA VAL A 129 -5.64 2.34 -0.48
C VAL A 129 -5.36 3.29 0.67
N ILE A 130 -4.29 3.03 1.43
CA ILE A 130 -3.78 3.90 2.48
C ILE A 130 -2.49 4.51 2.00
N VAL A 131 -2.42 5.83 2.03
CA VAL A 131 -1.26 6.63 1.64
C VAL A 131 -0.69 7.29 2.88
N ALA A 132 0.61 7.09 3.11
CA ALA A 132 1.35 7.75 4.17
C ALA A 132 2.61 8.40 3.58
N ASN A 133 2.84 9.67 3.93
CA ASN A 133 4.10 10.36 3.64
C ASN A 133 4.96 10.24 4.90
N LEU A 134 6.06 9.47 4.84
CA LEU A 134 6.94 9.23 5.97
C LEU A 134 8.24 9.99 5.77
N ALA A 135 8.62 10.80 6.76
CA ALA A 135 9.96 11.37 6.81
C ALA A 135 11.01 10.29 7.11
N SER A 136 12.29 10.66 6.98
CA SER A 136 13.43 9.79 7.28
C SER A 136 13.34 9.24 8.71
N GLY A 137 13.54 7.93 8.88
CA GLY A 137 13.50 7.25 10.18
C GLY A 137 12.14 7.18 10.86
N GLN A 138 11.06 7.67 10.23
CA GLN A 138 9.76 7.77 10.90
C GLN A 138 8.94 6.48 10.84
N LYS A 139 8.16 6.28 11.91
CA LYS A 139 7.08 5.31 11.98
C LYS A 139 5.74 6.05 11.96
N GLN A 140 4.89 5.72 10.99
CA GLN A 140 3.53 6.23 10.88
C GLN A 140 2.53 5.14 11.25
N GLN A 141 1.58 5.46 12.13
CA GLN A 141 0.46 4.60 12.45
C GLN A 141 -0.83 5.15 11.83
N CYS A 142 -1.60 4.28 11.18
CA CYS A 142 -2.92 4.53 10.62
C CYS A 142 -3.92 3.56 11.26
N THR A 143 -5.17 3.99 11.44
CA THR A 143 -6.24 3.08 11.88
C THR A 143 -7.40 3.11 10.90
N ALA A 144 -7.93 1.93 10.58
CA ALA A 144 -9.00 1.76 9.62
C ALA A 144 -10.04 0.76 10.14
N LYS A 145 -11.32 1.08 10.01
CA LYS A 145 -12.40 0.12 10.18
C LYS A 145 -12.79 -0.41 8.81
N VAL A 146 -12.64 -1.71 8.59
CA VAL A 146 -12.89 -2.37 7.30
C VAL A 146 -14.02 -3.38 7.45
N THR A 147 -15.02 -3.29 6.58
CA THR A 147 -16.08 -4.30 6.48
C THR A 147 -15.87 -5.16 5.24
N LEU A 148 -15.90 -6.48 5.42
CA LEU A 148 -15.92 -7.49 4.38
C LEU A 148 -17.34 -8.08 4.29
N LYS A 149 -17.87 -8.20 3.09
CA LYS A 149 -19.14 -8.90 2.84
C LYS A 149 -18.87 -10.12 1.99
N TYR A 150 -19.40 -11.24 2.43
CA TYR A 150 -19.34 -12.52 1.75
C TYR A 150 -20.69 -12.72 1.07
N THR A 151 -20.66 -12.99 -0.22
CA THR A 151 -21.82 -13.38 -1.03
C THR A 151 -21.96 -14.88 -1.07
#